data_AF-A0A9W4X4R3-F1
#
_entry.id   AF-A0A9W4X4R3-F1
#
_cell.length_a   1.000
_cell.length_b   1.000
_cell.length_c   1.000
_cell.angle_alpha   90.00
_cell.angle_beta   90.00
_cell.angle_gamma   90.00
#
_symmetry.space_group_name_H-M   'P 1'
#
loop_
_entity.id
_entity.type
_entity.pdbx_description
1 polymer ?
#
loop_
_entity_poly.entity_id
_entity_poly.type
_entity_poly.pdbx_seq_one_letter_code
_entity_poly.pdbx_strand_id
1 'polypeptide(L)'
;MIVKREKRKKIFYVPGMISLILIPLFCFYHFYKVGAFKVFGVLDISLVPDKEEFEKYKVKDLRKYRDFIFNGDKTQELKLQELRYFVRDLVKKYDTVNGAKIHFGSKTDYNTFVNVIDILKVEEVPTWAPYKDDIYVLASAKPKPKKDRRFFCGTPKYSRENTIRIVEEVKRKELDVFQLSFLKQQWGIFVGYLGIVLLSIFMLVKFNKTR
;
A
#
# COMPACT_ATOMS: atom_id res chain seq x y z
N MET A 1 36.33 24.56 -67.48
CA MET A 1 35.06 24.94 -66.81
C MET A 1 35.02 24.25 -65.46
N ILE A 2 35.00 25.00 -64.35
CA ILE A 2 34.92 24.43 -63.01
C ILE A 2 33.43 24.29 -62.65
N VAL A 3 32.95 23.04 -62.55
CA VAL A 3 31.57 22.73 -62.19
C VAL A 3 31.31 23.20 -60.76
N LYS A 4 30.34 24.09 -60.60
CA LYS A 4 29.95 24.70 -59.33
C LYS A 4 29.35 23.60 -58.44
N ARG A 5 30.09 23.14 -57.42
CA ARG A 5 29.61 22.15 -56.44
C ARG A 5 28.40 22.70 -55.68
N GLU A 6 27.28 21.98 -55.69
CA GLU A 6 26.12 22.31 -54.86
C GLU A 6 26.50 22.30 -53.38
N LYS A 7 26.31 23.44 -52.70
CA LYS A 7 26.54 23.54 -51.26
C LYS A 7 25.50 22.67 -50.53
N ARG A 8 25.95 21.62 -49.85
CA ARG A 8 25.09 20.80 -48.97
C ARG A 8 24.43 21.70 -47.92
N LYS A 9 23.11 21.62 -47.80
CA LYS A 9 22.36 22.28 -46.73
C LYS A 9 22.86 21.75 -45.38
N LYS A 10 23.44 22.63 -44.55
CA LYS A 10 23.83 22.27 -43.18
C LYS A 10 22.55 22.00 -42.39
N ILE A 11 22.36 20.75 -41.99
CA ILE A 11 21.25 20.37 -41.11
C ILE A 11 21.58 20.96 -39.74
N PHE A 12 20.87 22.03 -39.37
CA PHE A 12 21.07 22.72 -38.10
C PHE A 12 20.31 21.95 -37.03
N TYR A 13 20.98 20.98 -36.41
CA TYR A 13 20.48 20.32 -35.21
C TYR A 13 20.75 21.24 -34.02
N VAL A 14 19.70 21.61 -33.30
CA VAL A 14 19.82 22.35 -32.04
C VAL A 14 20.39 21.41 -30.98
N PRO A 15 21.57 21.72 -30.39
CA PRO A 15 22.13 20.94 -29.30
C PRO A 15 21.10 20.85 -28.17
N GLY A 16 20.63 19.65 -27.85
CA GLY A 16 19.58 19.41 -26.85
C GLY A 16 18.33 18.68 -27.36
N MET A 17 18.01 18.74 -28.66
CA MET A 17 16.84 18.02 -29.23
C MET A 17 16.93 16.50 -29.05
N ILE A 18 18.13 15.94 -29.17
CA ILE A 18 18.41 14.52 -28.93
C ILE A 18 18.22 14.17 -27.44
N SER A 19 18.65 15.07 -26.54
CA SER A 19 18.50 14.89 -25.09
C SER A 19 17.04 14.93 -24.67
N LEU A 20 16.23 15.76 -25.32
CA LEU A 20 14.80 15.91 -25.06
C LEU A 20 14.01 14.64 -25.37
N ILE A 21 14.50 13.83 -26.31
CA ILE A 21 13.91 12.52 -26.67
C ILE A 21 14.52 11.38 -25.84
N LEU A 22 15.84 11.38 -25.64
CA LEU A 22 16.53 10.30 -24.93
C LEU A 22 16.24 10.28 -23.43
N ILE A 23 16.11 11.44 -22.78
CA ILE A 23 15.89 11.48 -21.32
C ILE A 23 14.56 10.80 -20.92
N PRO A 24 13.40 11.12 -21.54
CA PRO A 24 12.16 10.41 -21.26
C PRO A 24 12.28 8.90 -21.49
N LEU A 25 12.94 8.48 -22.57
CA LEU A 25 13.17 7.08 -22.90
C LEU A 25 14.01 6.35 -21.83
N PHE A 26 15.09 6.96 -21.36
CA PHE A 26 15.91 6.41 -20.27
C PHE A 26 15.15 6.38 -18.94
N CYS A 27 14.34 7.40 -18.65
CA CYS A 27 13.46 7.40 -17.47
C CYS A 27 12.43 6.27 -17.53
N PHE A 28 11.78 6.06 -18.67
CA PHE A 28 10.85 4.94 -18.87
C PHE A 28 11.54 3.60 -18.69
N TYR A 29 12.72 3.41 -19.28
CA TYR A 29 13.51 2.18 -19.12
C TYR A 29 13.88 1.94 -17.64
N HIS A 30 14.33 2.97 -16.95
CA HIS A 30 14.65 2.90 -15.53
C HIS A 30 13.41 2.57 -14.68
N PHE A 31 12.29 3.27 -14.88
CA PHE A 31 11.04 3.01 -14.16
C PHE A 31 10.50 1.60 -14.41
N TYR A 32 10.69 1.06 -15.61
CA TYR A 32 10.37 -0.33 -15.91
C TYR A 32 11.25 -1.30 -15.12
N LYS A 33 12.57 -1.06 -15.07
CA LYS A 33 13.53 -1.89 -14.32
C LYS A 33 13.28 -1.87 -12.80
N VAL A 34 12.95 -0.72 -12.24
CA VAL A 34 12.67 -0.56 -10.81
C VAL A 34 11.24 -0.99 -10.46
N GLY A 35 10.44 -1.40 -11.45
CA GLY A 35 9.07 -1.89 -11.23
C GLY A 35 8.11 -0.80 -10.76
N ALA A 36 8.36 0.47 -11.09
CA ALA A 36 7.53 1.61 -10.68
C ALA A 36 6.08 1.53 -11.20
N PHE A 37 5.85 0.76 -12.27
CA PHE A 37 4.52 0.50 -12.84
C PHE A 37 3.90 -0.81 -12.37
N LYS A 38 4.57 -1.57 -11.48
CA LYS A 38 3.96 -2.76 -10.89
C LYS A 38 2.87 -2.30 -9.95
N VAL A 39 1.63 -2.57 -10.32
CA VAL A 39 0.48 -2.43 -9.43
C VAL A 39 0.59 -3.52 -8.38
N PHE A 40 1.05 -3.16 -7.19
CA PHE A 40 0.98 -4.06 -6.05
C PHE A 40 -0.48 -4.12 -5.59
N GLY A 41 -1.15 -5.23 -5.84
CA GLY A 41 -2.39 -5.57 -5.15
C GLY A 41 -2.04 -5.92 -3.71
N VAL A 42 -1.95 -4.91 -2.85
CA VAL A 42 -1.60 -5.14 -1.44
C VAL A 42 -2.87 -5.57 -0.72
N LEU A 43 -2.88 -6.80 -0.22
CA LEU A 43 -3.88 -7.23 0.75
C LEU A 43 -3.48 -6.62 2.09
N ASP A 44 -4.34 -5.76 2.66
CA ASP A 44 -4.12 -5.25 4.01
C ASP A 44 -4.25 -6.40 5.02
N ILE A 45 -3.10 -6.85 5.52
CA ILE A 45 -2.97 -7.92 6.52
C ILE A 45 -2.61 -7.24 7.84
N SER A 46 -3.46 -7.38 8.86
CA SER A 46 -3.35 -6.56 10.08
C SER A 46 -2.07 -6.81 10.89
N LEU A 47 -1.49 -8.01 10.78
CA LEU A 47 -0.23 -8.39 11.41
C LEU A 47 0.42 -9.46 10.54
N VAL A 48 1.58 -9.22 9.93
CA VAL A 48 2.42 -10.31 9.38
C VAL A 48 3.55 -10.46 10.37
N PRO A 49 3.38 -11.25 11.45
CA PRO A 49 4.48 -11.43 12.38
C PRO A 49 5.58 -12.17 11.62
N ASP A 50 6.79 -11.60 11.61
CA ASP A 50 7.98 -12.39 11.30
C ASP A 50 7.98 -13.62 12.21
N LYS A 51 8.56 -14.73 11.74
CA LYS A 51 8.55 -16.00 12.49
C LYS A 51 9.00 -15.81 13.95
N GLU A 52 10.01 -14.97 14.14
CA GLU A 52 10.54 -14.59 15.45
C GLU A 52 9.53 -13.84 16.32
N GLU A 53 8.75 -12.92 15.73
CA GLU A 53 7.70 -12.19 16.45
C GLU A 53 6.53 -13.09 16.84
N PHE A 54 6.11 -14.00 15.96
CA PHE A 54 5.03 -14.95 16.25
C PHE A 54 5.37 -15.83 17.46
N GLU A 55 6.61 -16.34 17.50
CA GLU A 55 7.13 -17.15 18.61
C GLU A 55 7.34 -16.31 19.87
N LYS A 56 7.91 -15.10 19.74
CA LYS A 56 8.13 -14.16 20.86
C LYS A 56 6.85 -13.80 21.59
N TYR A 57 5.78 -13.49 20.85
CA TYR A 57 4.47 -13.16 21.43
C TYR A 57 3.62 -14.40 21.78
N LYS A 58 4.14 -15.60 21.53
CA LYS A 58 3.46 -16.88 21.78
C LYS A 58 2.03 -16.87 21.25
N VAL A 59 1.82 -16.34 20.05
CA VAL A 59 0.48 -16.11 19.48
C VAL A 59 -0.33 -17.41 19.47
N LYS A 60 0.31 -18.54 19.18
CA LYS A 60 -0.31 -19.88 19.21
C LYS A 60 -0.99 -20.26 20.54
N ASP A 61 -0.45 -19.80 21.67
CA ASP A 61 -0.94 -20.14 23.01
C ASP A 61 -1.62 -18.96 23.72
N LEU A 62 -1.80 -17.83 23.01
CA LEU A 62 -2.28 -16.57 23.57
C LEU A 62 -3.78 -16.60 23.93
N ARG A 63 -4.55 -17.48 23.28
CA ARG A 63 -6.00 -17.63 23.42
C ARG A 63 -6.41 -19.09 23.42
N LYS A 64 -7.63 -19.36 23.87
CA LYS A 64 -8.32 -20.63 23.64
C LYS A 64 -8.89 -20.62 22.22
N TYR A 65 -8.16 -21.20 21.29
CA TYR A 65 -8.54 -21.21 19.88
C TYR A 65 -9.61 -22.27 19.59
N ARG A 66 -10.66 -21.85 18.89
CA ARG A 66 -11.57 -22.75 18.19
C ARG A 66 -11.04 -22.99 16.78
N ASP A 67 -10.86 -24.26 16.42
CA ASP A 67 -10.35 -24.66 15.12
C ASP A 67 -11.43 -24.62 14.04
N PHE A 68 -11.10 -24.00 12.91
CA PHE A 68 -11.88 -23.97 11.68
C PHE A 68 -11.01 -24.52 10.56
N ILE A 69 -11.27 -25.76 10.15
CA ILE A 69 -10.44 -26.48 9.18
C ILE A 69 -11.15 -26.54 7.83
N PHE A 70 -10.51 -25.98 6.81
CA PHE A 70 -10.93 -26.03 5.41
C PHE A 70 -10.08 -27.04 4.64
N ASN A 71 -10.73 -27.98 3.93
CA ASN A 71 -10.08 -29.09 3.22
C ASN A 71 -10.74 -29.43 1.86
N GLY A 72 -11.50 -28.50 1.26
CA GLY A 72 -12.22 -28.74 0.00
C GLY A 72 -13.52 -29.54 0.15
N ASP A 73 -14.08 -29.62 1.36
CA ASP A 73 -15.32 -30.35 1.63
C ASP A 73 -16.55 -29.63 1.03
N LYS A 74 -17.59 -30.38 0.67
CA LYS A 74 -18.88 -29.80 0.23
C LYS A 74 -19.57 -28.93 1.29
N THR A 75 -19.18 -29.07 2.56
CA THR A 75 -19.73 -28.30 3.70
C THR A 75 -18.95 -27.00 3.98
N GLN A 76 -18.09 -26.56 3.04
CA GLN A 76 -17.29 -25.35 3.21
C GLN A 76 -18.12 -24.08 3.46
N GLU A 77 -19.24 -23.91 2.77
CA GLU A 77 -20.11 -22.74 2.93
C GLU A 77 -20.68 -22.62 4.35
N LEU A 78 -21.13 -23.73 4.93
CA LEU A 78 -21.62 -23.78 6.31
C LEU A 78 -20.51 -23.42 7.30
N LYS A 79 -19.30 -23.96 7.11
CA LYS A 79 -18.13 -23.62 7.95
C LYS A 79 -17.76 -22.15 7.85
N LEU A 80 -17.85 -21.53 6.66
CA LEU A 80 -17.63 -20.09 6.49
C LEU A 80 -18.69 -19.26 7.23
N GLN A 81 -19.95 -19.68 7.20
CA GLN A 81 -21.01 -19.05 7.99
C GLN A 81 -20.76 -19.17 9.49
N GLU A 82 -20.40 -20.36 9.98
CA GLU A 82 -20.06 -20.59 11.39
C GLU A 82 -18.88 -19.71 11.83
N LEU A 83 -17.83 -19.64 11.01
CA LEU A 83 -16.69 -18.76 11.24
C LEU A 83 -17.13 -17.30 11.35
N ARG A 84 -17.96 -16.83 10.41
CA ARG A 84 -18.48 -15.45 10.41
C ARG A 84 -19.24 -15.15 11.70
N TYR A 85 -20.15 -16.05 12.12
CA TYR A 85 -20.90 -15.85 13.35
C TYR A 85 -20.01 -15.84 14.58
N PHE A 86 -19.03 -16.74 14.65
CA PHE A 86 -18.08 -16.83 15.75
C PHE A 86 -17.23 -15.58 15.87
N VAL A 87 -16.62 -15.13 14.76
CA VAL A 87 -15.78 -13.94 14.71
C VAL A 87 -16.58 -12.68 15.07
N ARG A 88 -17.80 -12.56 14.53
CA ARG A 88 -18.70 -11.46 14.88
C ARG A 88 -19.01 -11.39 16.37
N ASP A 89 -19.25 -12.54 17.00
CA ASP A 89 -19.52 -12.62 18.43
C ASP A 89 -18.29 -12.24 19.26
N LEU A 90 -17.12 -12.73 18.85
CA LEU A 90 -15.81 -12.44 19.45
C LEU A 90 -15.50 -10.93 19.41
N VAL A 91 -15.75 -10.26 18.29
CA VAL A 91 -15.60 -8.80 18.16
C VAL A 91 -16.62 -8.05 19.02
N LYS A 92 -17.91 -8.41 18.93
CA LYS A 92 -18.99 -7.72 19.68
C LYS A 92 -18.83 -7.83 21.19
N LYS A 93 -18.36 -8.97 21.68
CA LYS A 93 -18.16 -9.23 23.12
C LYS A 93 -16.81 -8.78 23.64
N TYR A 94 -15.91 -8.32 22.76
CA TYR A 94 -14.51 -8.02 23.11
C TYR A 94 -13.84 -9.20 23.83
N ASP A 95 -14.04 -10.41 23.32
CA ASP A 95 -13.59 -11.63 23.97
C ASP A 95 -12.07 -11.79 23.83
N THR A 96 -11.33 -11.43 24.88
CA THR A 96 -9.87 -11.56 24.92
C THR A 96 -9.39 -12.91 25.45
N VAL A 97 -10.27 -13.88 25.66
CA VAL A 97 -9.91 -15.22 26.14
C VAL A 97 -9.93 -16.22 24.99
N ASN A 98 -10.97 -16.15 24.15
CA ASN A 98 -11.15 -17.04 23.01
C ASN A 98 -10.57 -16.45 21.72
N GLY A 99 -10.27 -17.32 20.76
CA GLY A 99 -9.75 -16.96 19.43
C GLY A 99 -10.26 -17.92 18.37
N ALA A 100 -10.14 -17.54 17.09
CA ALA A 100 -10.35 -18.48 15.98
C ALA A 100 -8.98 -18.88 15.41
N LYS A 101 -8.76 -20.18 15.21
CA LYS A 101 -7.63 -20.68 14.41
C LYS A 101 -8.21 -21.26 13.14
N ILE A 102 -7.85 -20.67 12.01
CA ILE A 102 -8.36 -21.05 10.70
C ILE A 102 -7.24 -21.77 9.97
N HIS A 103 -7.41 -23.06 9.68
CA HIS A 103 -6.43 -23.88 8.98
C HIS A 103 -6.87 -24.11 7.54
N PHE A 104 -5.97 -23.84 6.59
CA PHE A 104 -6.16 -24.12 5.18
C PHE A 104 -5.35 -25.36 4.79
N GLY A 105 -6.01 -26.50 4.67
CA GLY A 105 -5.32 -27.71 4.22
C GLY A 105 -5.05 -27.71 2.72
N SER A 106 -4.30 -28.72 2.27
CA SER A 106 -3.75 -28.81 0.90
C SER A 106 -4.78 -28.83 -0.24
N LYS A 107 -6.04 -29.15 0.06
CA LYS A 107 -7.15 -29.18 -0.90
C LYS A 107 -8.05 -27.93 -0.84
N THR A 108 -7.66 -26.93 -0.06
CA THR A 108 -8.42 -25.69 0.05
C THR A 108 -8.31 -24.88 -1.22
N ASP A 109 -9.45 -24.48 -1.77
CA ASP A 109 -9.49 -23.58 -2.91
C ASP A 109 -9.13 -22.13 -2.49
N TYR A 110 -8.45 -21.41 -3.38
CA TYR A 110 -8.05 -20.02 -3.16
C TYR A 110 -9.25 -19.11 -2.85
N ASN A 111 -10.42 -19.38 -3.44
CA ASN A 111 -11.63 -18.63 -3.14
C ASN A 111 -12.03 -18.73 -1.66
N THR A 112 -11.79 -19.88 -1.02
CA THR A 112 -12.05 -20.05 0.43
C THR A 112 -11.16 -19.15 1.25
N PHE A 113 -9.87 -19.04 0.89
CA PHE A 113 -8.95 -18.11 1.54
C PHE A 113 -9.43 -16.67 1.42
N VAL A 114 -9.78 -16.22 0.21
CA VAL A 114 -10.30 -14.85 -0.03
C VAL A 114 -11.57 -14.60 0.78
N ASN A 115 -12.52 -15.54 0.78
CA ASN A 115 -13.76 -15.42 1.57
C ASN A 115 -13.49 -15.28 3.07
N VAL A 116 -12.50 -15.99 3.61
CA VAL A 116 -12.09 -15.82 5.01
C VAL A 116 -11.60 -14.40 5.25
N ILE A 117 -10.72 -13.88 4.40
CA ILE A 117 -10.21 -12.50 4.55
C ILE A 117 -11.34 -11.47 4.45
N ASP A 118 -12.28 -11.66 3.52
CA ASP A 118 -13.45 -10.80 3.38
C ASP A 118 -14.34 -10.84 4.62
N ILE A 119 -14.55 -12.01 5.22
CA ILE A 119 -15.25 -12.13 6.52
C ILE A 119 -14.53 -11.33 7.61
N LEU A 120 -13.20 -11.47 7.73
CA LEU A 120 -12.43 -10.75 8.75
C LEU A 120 -12.51 -9.23 8.56
N LYS A 121 -12.54 -8.75 7.30
CA LYS A 121 -12.69 -7.34 6.97
C LYS A 121 -14.11 -6.82 7.23
N VAL A 122 -15.13 -7.55 6.78
CA VAL A 122 -16.55 -7.16 6.93
C VAL A 122 -16.96 -7.12 8.40
N GLU A 123 -16.47 -8.06 9.21
CA GLU A 123 -16.76 -8.09 10.66
C GLU A 123 -15.82 -7.19 11.47
N GLU A 124 -15.01 -6.34 10.82
CA GLU A 124 -14.10 -5.36 11.42
C GLU A 124 -13.17 -5.97 12.49
N VAL A 125 -12.61 -7.14 12.20
CA VAL A 125 -11.72 -7.83 13.13
C VAL A 125 -10.48 -6.97 13.42
N PRO A 126 -10.22 -6.65 14.69
CA PRO A 126 -9.18 -5.67 15.02
C PRO A 126 -7.76 -6.21 14.80
N THR A 127 -7.56 -7.53 14.99
CA THR A 127 -6.24 -8.14 14.84
C THR A 127 -6.35 -9.60 14.41
N TRP A 128 -5.58 -9.95 13.39
CA TRP A 128 -5.41 -11.32 12.92
C TRP A 128 -4.01 -11.48 12.31
N ALA A 129 -3.44 -12.67 12.48
CA ALA A 129 -2.08 -12.97 12.07
C ALA A 129 -2.05 -14.26 11.24
N PRO A 130 -1.67 -14.21 9.96
CA PRO A 130 -1.34 -15.40 9.20
C PRO A 130 0.02 -15.93 9.65
N TYR A 131 0.11 -17.26 9.78
CA TYR A 131 1.35 -17.97 10.05
C TYR A 131 1.30 -19.35 9.41
N LYS A 132 2.16 -19.60 8.41
CA LYS A 132 2.11 -20.80 7.56
C LYS A 132 0.71 -20.97 6.93
N ASP A 133 0.10 -22.13 7.12
CA ASP A 133 -1.22 -22.48 6.58
C ASP A 133 -2.37 -22.09 7.52
N ASP A 134 -2.08 -21.35 8.60
CA ASP A 134 -3.03 -20.95 9.62
C ASP A 134 -3.25 -19.43 9.65
N ILE A 135 -4.46 -18.99 9.99
CA ILE A 135 -4.75 -17.62 10.44
C ILE A 135 -5.26 -17.66 11.88
N TYR A 136 -4.65 -16.85 12.74
CA TYR A 136 -5.02 -16.67 14.13
C TYR A 136 -5.79 -15.36 14.29
N VAL A 137 -7.04 -15.44 14.71
CA VAL A 137 -7.92 -14.29 14.94
C VAL A 137 -7.94 -13.93 16.42
N LEU A 138 -7.75 -12.65 16.71
CA LEU A 138 -7.64 -12.10 18.06
C LEU A 138 -8.62 -10.95 18.24
N ALA A 139 -9.46 -11.02 19.28
CA ALA A 139 -10.23 -9.85 19.70
C ALA A 139 -9.36 -8.94 20.57
N SER A 140 -9.62 -7.65 20.44
CA SER A 140 -9.07 -6.62 21.31
C SER A 140 -9.98 -6.41 22.51
N ALA A 141 -9.37 -6.07 23.65
CA ALA A 141 -10.14 -5.63 24.80
C ALA A 141 -10.97 -4.40 24.43
N LYS A 142 -12.12 -4.23 25.08
CA LYS A 142 -12.93 -3.02 24.93
C LYS A 142 -12.04 -1.81 25.13
N PRO A 143 -11.95 -0.89 24.15
CA PRO A 143 -11.12 0.29 24.31
C PRO A 143 -11.60 1.00 25.57
N LYS A 144 -10.71 1.13 26.56
CA LYS A 144 -10.99 1.96 27.73
C LYS A 144 -11.30 3.34 27.15
N PRO A 145 -12.41 3.98 27.53
CA PRO A 145 -12.65 5.35 27.10
C PRO A 145 -11.41 6.14 27.48
N LYS A 146 -10.71 6.69 26.48
CA LYS A 146 -9.62 7.61 26.77
C LYS A 146 -10.26 8.66 27.67
N LYS A 147 -9.71 8.85 28.87
CA LYS A 147 -10.02 9.99 29.73
C LYS A 147 -9.44 11.21 29.02
N ASP A 148 -9.98 11.56 27.86
CA ASP A 148 -9.75 12.85 27.26
C ASP A 148 -10.46 13.81 28.21
N ARG A 149 -9.68 14.55 28.99
CA ARG A 149 -10.18 15.59 29.89
C ARG A 149 -10.73 16.80 29.11
N ARG A 150 -11.11 16.61 27.85
CA ARG A 150 -11.90 17.54 27.05
C ARG A 150 -13.29 16.95 26.89
N PHE A 151 -14.10 17.22 27.90
CA PHE A 151 -15.56 17.11 27.79
C PHE A 151 -16.00 18.13 26.73
N PHE A 152 -16.04 17.73 25.45
CA PHE A 152 -16.77 18.49 24.46
C PHE A 152 -18.24 18.13 24.63
N CYS A 153 -18.99 19.01 25.29
CA CYS A 153 -20.44 18.90 25.36
C CYS A 153 -21.00 19.02 23.93
N GLY A 154 -21.38 17.89 23.36
CA GLY A 154 -21.92 17.80 22.00
C GLY A 154 -22.65 16.47 21.82
N THR A 155 -23.51 16.40 20.82
CA THR A 155 -24.32 15.20 20.54
C THR A 155 -23.42 14.01 20.14
N PRO A 156 -23.85 12.75 20.36
CA PRO A 156 -23.10 11.55 19.95
C PRO A 156 -22.70 11.56 18.46
N LYS A 157 -23.48 12.23 17.62
CA LYS A 157 -23.20 12.44 16.20
C LYS A 157 -21.89 13.22 15.97
N TYR A 158 -21.69 14.32 16.71
CA TYR A 158 -20.51 15.17 16.59
C TYR A 158 -19.23 14.44 17.02
N SER A 159 -19.30 13.64 18.09
CA SER A 159 -18.16 12.83 18.55
C SER A 159 -17.74 11.79 17.48
N ARG A 160 -18.71 11.17 16.81
CA ARG A 160 -18.45 10.20 15.74
C ARG A 160 -17.83 10.86 14.52
N GLU A 161 -18.36 12.00 14.08
CA GLU A 161 -17.79 12.78 12.97
C GLU A 161 -16.37 13.27 13.27
N ASN A 162 -16.11 13.68 14.51
CA ASN A 162 -14.77 14.13 14.91
C ASN A 162 -13.75 12.98 14.93
N THR A 163 -14.18 11.78 15.34
CA THR A 163 -13.33 10.59 15.29
C THR A 163 -12.96 10.23 13.85
N ILE A 164 -13.93 10.29 12.93
CA ILE A 164 -13.71 10.06 11.49
C ILE A 164 -12.73 11.11 10.94
N ARG A 165 -12.94 12.40 11.26
CA ARG A 165 -12.02 13.48 10.87
C ARG A 165 -10.59 13.25 11.33
N ILE A 166 -10.40 12.85 12.58
CA ILE A 166 -9.06 12.60 13.13
C ILE A 166 -8.37 11.46 12.37
N VAL A 167 -9.10 10.38 12.05
CA VAL A 167 -8.56 9.27 11.25
C VAL A 167 -8.21 9.71 9.83
N GLU A 168 -9.05 10.53 9.19
CA GLU A 168 -8.76 11.10 7.86
C GLU A 168 -7.56 12.05 7.87
N GLU A 169 -7.40 12.88 8.91
CA GLU A 169 -6.25 13.76 9.08
C GLU A 169 -4.95 12.97 9.28
N VAL A 170 -5.00 11.85 9.99
CA VAL A 170 -3.83 10.95 10.14
C VAL A 170 -3.46 10.32 8.79
N LYS A 171 -4.43 9.77 8.05
CA LYS A 171 -4.19 9.22 6.70
C LYS A 171 -3.61 10.25 5.73
N ARG A 172 -4.12 11.48 5.75
CA ARG A 172 -3.58 12.58 4.93
C ARG A 172 -2.12 12.88 5.29
N LYS A 173 -1.80 12.98 6.58
CA LYS A 173 -0.42 13.22 7.03
C LYS A 173 0.54 12.10 6.61
N GLU A 174 0.10 10.84 6.66
CA GLU A 174 0.91 9.71 6.18
C GLU A 174 1.16 9.79 4.66
N LEU A 175 0.13 10.12 3.88
CA LEU A 175 0.27 10.36 2.43
C LEU A 175 1.20 11.54 2.13
N ASP A 176 1.09 12.64 2.87
CA ASP A 176 1.94 13.81 2.70
C ASP A 176 3.41 13.49 3.03
N VAL A 177 3.66 12.73 4.10
CA VAL A 177 5.00 12.25 4.46
C VAL A 177 5.55 11.33 3.38
N PHE A 178 4.73 10.43 2.83
CA PHE A 178 5.11 9.55 1.73
C PHE A 178 5.45 10.36 0.46
N GLN A 179 4.60 11.31 0.06
CA GLN A 179 4.84 12.18 -1.10
C GLN A 179 6.10 13.02 -0.93
N LEU A 180 6.33 13.60 0.24
CA LEU A 180 7.54 14.38 0.55
C LEU A 180 8.80 13.50 0.49
N SER A 181 8.73 12.27 1.01
CA SER A 181 9.86 11.32 0.96
C SER A 181 10.19 10.90 -0.47
N PHE A 182 9.16 10.66 -1.30
CA PHE A 182 9.27 10.31 -2.71
C PHE A 182 9.85 11.48 -3.54
N LEU A 183 9.37 12.69 -3.30
CA LEU A 183 9.85 13.90 -3.99
C LEU A 183 11.31 14.21 -3.63
N LYS A 184 11.69 14.05 -2.36
CA LYS A 184 13.07 14.22 -1.89
C LYS A 184 14.03 13.22 -2.54
N GLN A 185 13.59 11.98 -2.75
CA GLN A 185 14.39 10.94 -3.41
C GLN A 185 14.60 11.22 -4.92
N GLN A 186 13.65 11.88 -5.58
CA GLN A 186 13.69 12.14 -7.03
C GLN A 186 14.18 13.55 -7.41
N TRP A 187 14.45 14.42 -6.43
CA TRP A 187 14.81 15.83 -6.64
C TRP A 187 16.04 16.03 -7.54
N GLY A 188 17.04 15.14 -7.44
CA GLY A 188 18.25 15.21 -8.27
C GLY A 188 17.97 15.06 -9.77
N ILE A 189 16.96 14.27 -10.14
CA ILE A 189 16.58 14.05 -11.55
C ILE A 189 15.91 15.31 -12.11
N PHE A 190 15.05 15.97 -11.32
CA PHE A 190 14.41 17.22 -11.71
C PHE A 190 15.41 18.35 -11.90
N VAL A 191 16.36 18.53 -10.97
CA VAL A 191 17.40 19.57 -11.07
C VAL A 191 18.31 19.30 -12.27
N GLY A 192 18.68 18.04 -12.50
CA GLY A 192 19.48 17.64 -13.67
C GLY A 192 18.77 17.96 -14.98
N TYR A 193 17.48 17.65 -15.09
CA TYR A 193 16.68 17.94 -16.28
C TYR A 193 16.54 19.46 -16.53
N LEU A 194 16.26 20.23 -15.48
CA LEU A 194 16.07 21.68 -15.58
C LEU A 194 17.38 22.38 -15.99
N GLY A 195 18.53 21.90 -15.53
CA GLY A 195 19.84 22.36 -15.97
C GLY A 195 20.09 22.11 -17.46
N ILE A 196 19.70 20.95 -17.98
CA ILE A 196 19.82 20.63 -19.41
C ILE A 196 18.92 21.53 -20.25
N VAL A 197 17.69 21.80 -19.80
CA VAL A 197 16.75 22.71 -20.48
C VAL A 197 17.30 24.14 -20.52
N LEU A 198 17.82 24.66 -19.40
CA LEU A 198 18.39 26.01 -19.35
C LEU A 198 19.64 26.14 -20.24
N LEU A 199 20.52 25.13 -20.26
CA LEU A 199 21.67 25.07 -21.17
C LEU A 199 21.22 25.07 -22.65
N SER A 200 20.16 24.33 -22.95
CA SER A 200 19.58 24.27 -24.30
C SER A 200 19.07 25.65 -24.75
N ILE A 201 18.31 26.33 -23.89
CA ILE A 201 17.78 27.68 -24.16
C ILE A 201 18.92 28.70 -24.29
N PHE A 202 19.91 28.67 -23.40
CA PHE A 202 21.04 29.60 -23.43
C PHE A 202 21.87 29.46 -24.72
N MET A 203 22.13 28.23 -25.15
CA MET A 203 22.78 27.96 -26.44
C MET A 203 21.97 28.53 -27.60
N LEU A 204 20.64 28.35 -27.59
CA LEU A 204 19.74 28.85 -28.63
C LEU A 204 19.77 30.40 -28.72
N VAL A 205 19.75 31.08 -27.59
CA VAL A 205 19.81 32.56 -27.52
C VAL A 205 21.16 33.10 -27.98
N LYS A 206 22.28 32.46 -27.57
CA LYS A 206 23.63 32.88 -27.95
C LYS A 206 23.88 32.73 -29.47
N PHE A 207 23.41 31.64 -30.06
CA PHE A 207 23.50 31.40 -31.51
C PHE A 207 22.57 32.31 -32.34
N ASN A 208 21.43 32.75 -31.78
CA ASN A 208 20.53 33.68 -32.47
C ASN A 208 21.06 35.14 -32.45
N LYS A 209 21.91 35.50 -31.48
CA LYS A 209 22.57 36.82 -31.41
C LYS A 209 23.80 36.97 -32.31
N THR A 210 24.34 35.87 -32.87
CA THR A 210 25.54 35.86 -33.71
C THR A 210 25.22 35.81 -35.22
N ARG A 211 23.99 36.17 -35.59
CA ARG A 211 23.53 36.26 -36.97
C ARG A 211 23.30 37.71 -37.39
#